data_AF-A0A2W6C0D5-F1
#
_entry.id   AF-A0A2W6C0D5-F1
#
_cell.length_a   1.000
_cell.length_b   1.000
_cell.length_c   1.000
_cell.angle_alpha   90.00
_cell.angle_beta   90.00
_cell.angle_gamma   90.00
#
_symmetry.space_group_name_H-M   'P 1'
#
loop_
_entity.id
_entity.type
_entity.pdbx_description
1 polymer ?
#
loop_
_entity_poly.entity_id
_entity_poly.type
_entity_poly.pdbx_seq_one_letter_code
_entity_poly.pdbx_strand_id
1 'polypeptide(L)'
;MTVHTQLGSLGPIRLAPAIVAVALAIVAIFPASSGAAGAPTLVRTLRVAPPGVNPNGPSADPSIGGGGVLVAFDSQASNLGPGVGNRRLRNVYVFNILNRRVVLVSAGAGGPANGSSFTPSLSAAGQVVAFTSRATNLVAGTSPGFSEVYARYIGGPIGLVSRTFGNQPPDGDSSQPAVSANG
;
A
#
# COMPACT_ATOMS: atom_id res chain seq x y z
N MET A 1 70.51 2.09 19.07
CA MET A 1 70.17 1.06 18.07
C MET A 1 69.87 1.81 16.79
N THR A 2 70.91 2.04 15.99
CA THR A 2 70.91 3.01 14.89
C THR A 2 70.76 2.27 13.56
N VAL A 3 69.84 2.75 12.74
CA VAL A 3 69.44 2.21 11.44
C VAL A 3 70.57 2.36 10.41
N HIS A 4 70.84 1.33 9.62
CA HIS A 4 71.58 1.44 8.36
C HIS A 4 70.76 0.83 7.23
N THR A 5 70.12 1.72 6.46
CA THR A 5 69.44 1.45 5.20
C THR A 5 70.46 1.58 4.07
N GLN A 6 70.56 0.60 3.16
CA GLN A 6 71.32 0.76 1.92
C GLN A 6 70.41 0.69 0.69
N LEU A 7 70.49 1.74 -0.12
CA LEU A 7 69.83 1.90 -1.42
C LEU A 7 70.60 1.14 -2.52
N GLY A 8 69.88 0.46 -3.39
CA GLY A 8 70.36 0.01 -4.70
C GLY A 8 69.77 0.86 -5.84
N SER A 9 70.64 1.35 -6.70
CA SER A 9 70.44 2.30 -7.81
C SER A 9 70.38 1.59 -9.17
N LEU A 10 69.42 1.93 -10.05
CA LEU A 10 69.45 1.81 -11.53
C LEU A 10 68.39 2.81 -12.07
N GLY A 11 68.69 3.86 -12.86
CA GLY A 11 69.05 3.86 -14.28
C GLY A 11 67.90 4.52 -15.12
N PRO A 12 68.13 5.34 -16.18
CA PRO A 12 67.08 6.21 -16.74
C PRO A 12 66.44 5.75 -18.08
N ILE A 13 65.16 6.15 -18.26
CA ILE A 13 64.41 6.57 -19.49
C ILE A 13 64.19 5.54 -20.63
N ARG A 14 62.95 5.42 -21.14
CA ARG A 14 62.50 5.67 -22.56
C ARG A 14 60.96 5.66 -22.70
N LEU A 15 60.42 6.61 -23.49
CA LEU A 15 58.99 6.78 -23.80
C LEU A 15 58.64 6.13 -25.17
N ALA A 16 57.51 5.39 -25.20
CA ALA A 16 56.54 5.07 -26.29
C ALA A 16 57.05 4.38 -27.61
N PRO A 17 56.23 3.49 -28.25
CA PRO A 17 55.00 3.88 -28.97
C PRO A 17 53.76 2.98 -28.74
N ALA A 18 52.62 3.47 -29.24
CA ALA A 18 51.29 2.89 -29.17
C ALA A 18 51.14 1.53 -29.88
N ILE A 19 50.25 0.66 -29.36
CA ILE A 19 49.68 -0.48 -30.10
C ILE A 19 48.17 -0.30 -30.20
N VAL A 20 47.69 -0.39 -31.44
CA VAL A 20 46.28 -0.30 -31.87
C VAL A 20 45.63 -1.69 -31.86
N ALA A 21 44.34 -1.72 -31.48
CA ALA A 21 43.31 -2.77 -31.69
C ALA A 21 43.52 -4.12 -30.96
N VAL A 22 42.51 -4.73 -30.34
CA VAL A 22 41.24 -5.20 -30.93
C VAL A 22 40.09 -5.07 -29.91
N ALA A 23 38.96 -4.49 -30.31
CA ALA A 23 37.71 -4.61 -29.56
C ALA A 23 37.12 -6.02 -29.76
N LEU A 24 37.07 -6.81 -28.70
CA LEU A 24 36.27 -8.04 -28.68
C LEU A 24 34.80 -7.65 -28.44
N ALA A 25 33.96 -7.75 -29.47
CA ALA A 25 32.52 -7.76 -29.27
C ALA A 25 32.13 -9.10 -28.62
N ILE A 26 31.85 -9.10 -27.32
CA ILE A 26 31.17 -10.23 -26.68
C ILE A 26 29.71 -10.15 -27.11
N VAL A 27 29.32 -10.92 -28.12
CA VAL A 27 27.91 -11.24 -28.37
C VAL A 27 27.47 -12.15 -27.23
N ALA A 28 26.83 -11.58 -26.22
CA ALA A 28 26.11 -12.38 -25.23
C ALA A 28 24.90 -13.01 -25.90
N ILE A 29 25.05 -14.25 -26.34
CA ILE A 29 23.92 -15.11 -26.66
C ILE A 29 23.24 -15.40 -25.32
N PHE A 30 22.16 -14.67 -25.00
CA PHE A 30 21.27 -15.08 -23.93
C PHE A 30 20.67 -16.43 -24.36
N PRO A 31 20.88 -17.54 -23.65
CA PRO A 31 20.01 -18.69 -23.87
C PRO A 31 18.59 -18.20 -23.55
N ALA A 32 17.69 -18.33 -24.52
CA ALA A 32 16.26 -18.25 -24.24
C ALA A 32 16.03 -19.24 -23.10
N SER A 33 15.68 -18.74 -21.91
CA SER A 33 15.41 -19.60 -20.77
C SER A 33 14.23 -20.48 -21.15
N SER A 34 14.51 -21.75 -21.45
CA SER A 34 13.52 -22.79 -21.58
C SER A 34 12.67 -22.80 -20.31
N GLY A 35 11.36 -22.79 -20.49
CA GLY A 35 10.34 -22.60 -19.46
C GLY A 35 10.76 -23.01 -18.05
N ALA A 36 10.75 -22.04 -17.14
CA ALA A 36 10.63 -22.35 -15.74
C ALA A 36 9.26 -23.02 -15.53
N ALA A 37 9.26 -24.36 -15.57
CA ALA A 37 8.22 -25.16 -14.95
C ALA A 37 8.00 -24.57 -13.54
N GLY A 38 6.76 -24.13 -13.29
CA GLY A 38 6.41 -23.27 -12.19
C GLY A 38 7.04 -23.71 -10.87
N ALA A 39 7.90 -22.85 -10.32
CA ALA A 39 8.15 -22.88 -8.89
C ALA A 39 6.77 -22.91 -8.21
N PRO A 40 6.52 -23.80 -7.22
CA PRO A 40 5.24 -23.81 -6.56
C PRO A 40 4.97 -22.39 -6.06
N THR A 41 3.92 -21.76 -6.60
CA THR A 41 3.44 -20.49 -6.07
C THR A 41 3.12 -20.79 -4.62
N LEU A 42 3.90 -20.26 -3.69
CA LEU A 42 3.66 -20.47 -2.28
C LEU A 42 2.33 -19.79 -1.95
N VAL A 43 1.24 -20.56 -1.97
CA VAL A 43 -0.06 -20.10 -1.50
C VAL A 43 0.02 -20.04 0.01
N ARG A 44 0.47 -18.89 0.52
CA ARG A 44 0.48 -18.62 1.95
C ARG A 44 -0.81 -17.94 2.32
N THR A 45 -1.69 -18.65 3.04
CA THR A 45 -2.83 -18.02 3.70
C THR A 45 -2.31 -17.07 4.76
N LEU A 46 -2.39 -15.76 4.50
CA LEU A 46 -2.02 -14.74 5.47
C LEU A 46 -3.27 -14.34 6.25
N ARG A 47 -3.26 -14.54 7.58
CA ARG A 47 -4.24 -13.90 8.45
C ARG A 47 -3.93 -12.40 8.52
N VAL A 48 -4.86 -11.60 8.01
CA VAL A 48 -4.79 -10.13 7.99
C VAL A 48 -5.21 -9.60 9.36
N ALA A 49 -4.26 -9.56 10.29
CA ALA A 49 -4.45 -9.02 11.63
C ALA A 49 -3.09 -8.64 12.24
N PRO A 50 -3.06 -7.69 13.20
CA PRO A 50 -1.85 -7.42 13.98
C PRO A 50 -1.36 -8.69 14.71
N PRO A 51 -0.05 -8.79 15.04
CA PRO A 51 0.49 -9.92 15.80
C PRO A 51 -0.27 -10.12 17.12
N GLY A 52 -0.63 -11.37 17.43
CA GLY A 52 -1.36 -11.74 18.65
C GLY A 52 -2.86 -11.42 18.65
N VAL A 53 -3.40 -10.80 17.58
CA VAL A 53 -4.83 -10.52 17.45
C VAL A 53 -5.51 -11.64 16.67
N ASN A 54 -6.54 -12.24 17.28
CA ASN A 54 -7.49 -13.10 16.56
C ASN A 54 -8.77 -12.30 16.30
N PRO A 55 -9.08 -11.92 15.04
CA PRO A 55 -10.25 -11.10 14.74
C PRO A 55 -11.54 -11.76 15.24
N ASN A 56 -12.36 -11.00 15.96
CA ASN A 56 -13.58 -11.51 16.60
C ASN A 56 -14.87 -11.30 15.77
N GLY A 57 -14.71 -11.05 14.48
CA GLY A 57 -15.82 -10.80 13.55
C GLY A 57 -15.42 -11.09 12.11
N PRO A 58 -16.41 -11.25 11.21
CA PRO A 58 -16.15 -11.50 9.80
C PRO A 58 -15.51 -10.28 9.11
N SER A 59 -14.74 -10.57 8.06
CA SER A 59 -14.18 -9.59 7.13
C SER A 59 -14.56 -9.94 5.69
N ALA A 60 -14.69 -8.94 4.83
CA ALA A 60 -15.08 -9.11 3.44
C ALA A 60 -14.40 -8.06 2.53
N ASP A 61 -14.72 -8.13 1.22
CA ASP A 61 -14.38 -7.17 0.18
C ASP A 61 -12.90 -6.73 0.18
N PRO A 62 -11.93 -7.66 0.04
CA PRO A 62 -10.53 -7.29 0.01
C PRO A 62 -10.16 -6.57 -1.30
N SER A 63 -9.29 -5.56 -1.18
CA SER A 63 -8.69 -4.83 -2.30
C SER A 63 -7.18 -4.68 -2.05
N ILE A 64 -6.36 -5.01 -3.05
CA ILE A 64 -4.89 -5.07 -2.92
C ILE A 64 -4.25 -3.93 -3.71
N GLY A 65 -3.23 -3.29 -3.14
CA GLY A 65 -2.48 -2.20 -3.77
C GLY A 65 -1.09 -2.04 -3.14
N GLY A 66 -0.42 -0.93 -3.45
CA GLY A 66 0.93 -0.64 -2.97
C GLY A 66 1.95 -1.70 -3.38
N GLY A 67 1.91 -2.14 -4.64
CA GLY A 67 2.76 -3.24 -5.13
C GLY A 67 2.48 -4.60 -4.47
N GLY A 68 1.27 -4.81 -3.95
CA GLY A 68 0.88 -6.03 -3.25
C GLY A 68 1.11 -6.01 -1.73
N VAL A 69 1.62 -4.90 -1.18
CA VAL A 69 1.96 -4.78 0.25
C VAL A 69 0.77 -4.36 1.11
N LEU A 70 -0.23 -3.71 0.51
CA LEU A 70 -1.37 -3.17 1.23
C LEU A 70 -2.63 -3.93 0.86
N VAL A 71 -3.44 -4.26 1.87
CA VAL A 71 -4.75 -4.89 1.72
C VAL A 71 -5.79 -4.03 2.43
N ALA A 72 -6.67 -3.39 1.67
CA ALA A 72 -7.88 -2.78 2.20
C ALA A 72 -8.99 -3.84 2.31
N PHE A 73 -9.79 -3.79 3.37
CA PHE A 73 -10.90 -4.73 3.59
C PHE A 73 -11.91 -4.14 4.58
N ASP A 74 -13.16 -4.58 4.53
CA ASP A 74 -14.12 -4.28 5.58
C ASP A 74 -14.15 -5.39 6.65
N SER A 75 -14.46 -5.01 7.88
CA SER A 75 -14.60 -5.97 8.99
C SER A 75 -15.57 -5.51 10.05
N GLN A 76 -16.30 -6.47 10.62
CA GLN A 76 -17.11 -6.29 11.83
C GLN A 76 -16.34 -6.58 13.12
N ALA A 77 -15.06 -6.96 13.03
CA ALA A 77 -14.24 -7.23 14.20
C ALA A 77 -13.96 -5.93 14.98
N SER A 78 -14.22 -5.97 16.29
CA SER A 78 -14.00 -4.84 17.19
C SER A 78 -12.57 -4.76 17.73
N ASN A 79 -11.74 -5.77 17.44
CA ASN A 79 -10.40 -5.93 18.01
C ASN A 79 -9.26 -5.84 16.98
N LEU A 80 -9.51 -5.36 15.77
CA LEU A 80 -8.49 -5.22 14.71
C LEU A 80 -7.59 -3.99 14.87
N GLY A 81 -8.01 -3.00 15.64
CA GLY A 81 -7.25 -1.78 15.86
C GLY A 81 -7.83 -0.93 16.99
N PRO A 82 -7.07 0.07 17.46
CA PRO A 82 -7.53 0.98 18.49
C PRO A 82 -8.67 1.86 17.97
N GLY A 83 -9.70 2.06 18.79
CA GLY A 83 -10.66 3.15 18.60
C GLY A 83 -12.08 2.76 18.20
N VAL A 84 -12.38 1.56 17.70
CA VAL A 84 -13.74 1.21 17.25
C VAL A 84 -14.73 0.80 18.36
N GLY A 85 -14.23 0.56 19.58
CA GLY A 85 -15.05 0.16 20.73
C GLY A 85 -15.82 -1.15 20.52
N ASN A 86 -16.85 -1.40 21.33
CA ASN A 86 -17.66 -2.63 21.25
C ASN A 86 -18.79 -2.56 20.19
N ARG A 87 -18.72 -1.60 19.27
CA ARG A 87 -19.75 -1.40 18.24
C ARG A 87 -19.57 -2.44 17.12
N ARG A 88 -20.61 -3.22 16.85
CA ARG A 88 -20.66 -4.22 15.75
C ARG A 88 -20.89 -3.59 14.36
N LEU A 89 -20.34 -2.41 14.11
CA LEU A 89 -20.42 -1.77 12.80
C LEU A 89 -19.33 -2.34 11.88
N ARG A 90 -19.62 -2.46 10.58
CA ARG A 90 -18.56 -2.68 9.59
C ARG A 90 -17.69 -1.43 9.50
N ASN A 91 -16.39 -1.65 9.56
CA ASN A 91 -15.37 -0.61 9.41
C ASN A 91 -14.40 -1.00 8.31
N VAL A 92 -13.84 0.00 7.64
CA VAL A 92 -12.84 -0.20 6.59
C VAL A 92 -11.45 -0.03 7.18
N TYR A 93 -10.60 -1.01 6.94
CA TYR A 93 -9.22 -1.05 7.40
C TYR A 93 -8.26 -1.20 6.22
N VAL A 94 -7.03 -0.75 6.41
CA VAL A 94 -5.88 -1.15 5.58
C VAL A 94 -4.89 -1.91 6.45
N PHE A 95 -4.47 -3.06 5.97
CA PHE A 95 -3.37 -3.83 6.54
C PHE A 95 -2.12 -3.70 5.66
N ASN A 96 -1.00 -3.42 6.30
CA ASN A 96 0.31 -3.45 5.67
C ASN A 96 1.01 -4.78 6.01
N ILE A 97 1.28 -5.59 4.99
CA ILE A 97 1.83 -6.94 5.19
C ILE A 97 3.29 -6.93 5.66
N LEU A 98 4.06 -5.90 5.31
CA LEU A 98 5.49 -5.83 5.63
C LEU A 98 5.72 -5.60 7.12
N ASN A 99 4.99 -4.64 7.71
CA ASN A 99 5.13 -4.27 9.12
C ASN A 99 3.99 -4.81 10.01
N ARG A 100 3.04 -5.54 9.42
CA ARG A 100 1.88 -6.15 10.09
C ARG A 100 1.01 -5.17 10.87
N ARG A 101 0.89 -3.93 10.39
CA ARG A 101 0.05 -2.89 11.01
C ARG A 101 -1.31 -2.80 10.33
N VAL A 102 -2.35 -2.55 11.14
CA VAL A 102 -3.69 -2.21 10.69
C VAL A 102 -3.95 -0.73 10.95
N VAL A 103 -4.58 -0.06 9.99
CA VAL A 103 -5.03 1.33 10.09
C VAL A 103 -6.53 1.37 9.85
N LEU A 104 -7.28 2.04 10.73
CA LEU A 104 -8.70 2.36 10.52
C LEU A 104 -8.83 3.49 9.50
N VAL A 105 -9.41 3.20 8.34
CA VAL A 105 -9.62 4.17 7.26
C VAL A 105 -10.95 4.90 7.44
N SER A 106 -12.00 4.18 7.88
CA SER A 106 -13.33 4.75 8.18
C SER A 106 -13.34 5.51 9.51
N ALA A 107 -12.57 6.59 9.58
CA ALA A 107 -12.53 7.51 10.71
C ALA A 107 -12.45 8.96 10.20
N GLY A 108 -13.21 9.84 10.85
CA GLY A 108 -13.18 11.29 10.67
C GLY A 108 -12.38 11.98 11.77
N ALA A 109 -12.44 13.31 11.79
CA ALA A 109 -11.72 14.12 12.79
C ALA A 109 -12.15 13.82 14.24
N GLY A 110 -13.42 13.43 14.45
CA GLY A 110 -13.98 13.08 15.75
C GLY A 110 -13.83 11.62 16.17
N GLY A 111 -13.09 10.81 15.40
CA GLY A 111 -12.91 9.37 15.66
C GLY A 111 -13.59 8.47 14.62
N PRO A 112 -13.89 7.21 14.97
CA PRO A 112 -14.46 6.23 14.04
C PRO A 112 -15.79 6.68 13.43
N ALA A 113 -16.09 6.12 12.26
CA ALA A 113 -17.40 6.19 11.63
C ALA A 113 -18.53 5.85 12.63
N ASN A 114 -19.56 6.70 12.70
CA ASN A 114 -20.74 6.46 13.52
C ASN A 114 -21.77 5.55 12.83
N GLY A 115 -21.52 5.16 11.58
CA GLY A 115 -22.29 4.22 10.77
C GLY A 115 -21.40 3.21 10.04
N SER A 116 -22.00 2.18 9.44
CA SER A 116 -21.24 1.12 8.75
C SER A 116 -20.54 1.66 7.49
N SER A 117 -19.30 1.21 7.29
CA SER A 117 -18.47 1.48 6.11
C SER A 117 -18.03 0.18 5.46
N PHE A 118 -18.07 0.10 4.13
CA PHE A 118 -17.89 -1.15 3.37
C PHE A 118 -17.41 -0.88 1.93
N THR A 119 -17.15 -1.96 1.17
CA THR A 119 -16.72 -1.94 -0.24
C THR A 119 -15.51 -1.03 -0.51
N PRO A 120 -14.36 -1.29 0.12
CA PRO A 120 -13.17 -0.49 -0.12
C PRO A 120 -12.56 -0.76 -1.49
N SER A 121 -12.00 0.29 -2.09
CA SER A 121 -11.15 0.23 -3.27
C SER A 121 -9.85 0.95 -2.99
N LEU A 122 -8.74 0.23 -3.10
CA LEU A 122 -7.39 0.73 -2.88
C LEU A 122 -6.70 1.00 -4.22
N SER A 123 -6.15 2.20 -4.39
CA SER A 123 -5.30 2.54 -5.54
C SER A 123 -4.11 1.58 -5.68
N ALA A 124 -3.68 1.30 -6.91
CA ALA A 124 -2.54 0.41 -7.17
C ALA A 124 -1.24 0.91 -6.53
N ALA A 125 -1.05 2.24 -6.48
CA ALA A 125 0.06 2.87 -5.76
C ALA A 125 -0.05 2.77 -4.22
N GLY A 126 -1.22 2.43 -3.68
CA GLY A 126 -1.44 2.28 -2.24
C GLY A 126 -1.55 3.60 -1.49
N GLN A 127 -1.96 4.68 -2.16
CA GLN A 127 -1.98 6.03 -1.58
C GLN A 127 -3.39 6.49 -1.20
N VAL A 128 -4.38 6.11 -1.99
CA VAL A 128 -5.80 6.47 -1.82
C VAL A 128 -6.63 5.22 -1.60
N VAL A 129 -7.55 5.30 -0.63
CA VAL A 129 -8.64 4.34 -0.43
C VAL A 129 -9.97 5.07 -0.60
N ALA A 130 -10.81 4.59 -1.52
CA ALA A 130 -12.20 4.98 -1.58
C ALA A 130 -13.08 3.92 -0.92
N PHE A 131 -14.18 4.31 -0.29
CA PHE A 131 -15.10 3.39 0.38
C PHE A 131 -16.50 4.00 0.51
N THR A 132 -17.49 3.13 0.67
CA THR A 132 -18.88 3.53 0.93
C THR A 132 -19.11 3.64 2.43
N SER A 133 -19.84 4.64 2.90
CA SER A 133 -20.21 4.77 4.31
C SER A 133 -21.60 5.36 4.52
N ARG A 134 -22.30 4.86 5.55
CA ARG A 134 -23.54 5.45 6.08
C ARG A 134 -23.29 6.41 7.25
N ALA A 135 -22.04 6.74 7.51
CA ALA A 135 -21.65 7.57 8.64
C ALA A 135 -21.82 9.04 8.32
N THR A 136 -22.38 9.80 9.27
CA THR A 136 -22.60 11.24 9.14
C THR A 136 -21.47 12.07 9.77
N ASN A 137 -20.44 11.41 10.31
CA ASN A 137 -19.35 12.05 11.05
C ASN A 137 -17.97 11.91 10.38
N LEU A 138 -17.91 11.42 9.13
CA LEU A 138 -16.66 11.29 8.39
C LEU A 138 -16.20 12.62 7.80
N VAL A 139 -17.13 13.40 7.26
CA VAL A 139 -16.91 14.76 6.74
C VAL A 139 -18.08 15.63 7.22
N ALA A 140 -17.82 16.88 7.56
CA ALA A 140 -18.89 17.79 8.00
C ALA A 140 -19.89 18.06 6.86
N GLY A 141 -21.18 18.17 7.21
CA GLY A 141 -22.24 18.53 6.26
C GLY A 141 -22.86 17.36 5.48
N THR A 142 -22.60 16.11 5.88
CA THR A 142 -23.21 14.91 5.28
C THR A 142 -24.56 14.57 5.90
N SER A 143 -25.53 14.19 5.07
CA SER A 143 -26.93 13.99 5.47
C SER A 143 -27.19 12.57 5.99
N PRO A 144 -28.07 12.39 6.99
CA PRO A 144 -28.47 11.06 7.45
C PRO A 144 -29.32 10.34 6.40
N GLY A 145 -29.26 9.01 6.39
CA GLY A 145 -30.20 8.16 5.65
C GLY A 145 -29.65 7.58 4.34
N PHE A 146 -28.53 8.09 3.83
CA PHE A 146 -27.92 7.62 2.58
C PHE A 146 -26.49 7.11 2.81
N SER A 147 -26.07 6.20 1.93
CA SER A 147 -24.69 5.77 1.81
C SER A 147 -23.96 6.71 0.85
N GLU A 148 -22.81 7.20 1.25
CA GLU A 148 -21.97 8.12 0.46
C GLU A 148 -20.60 7.52 0.19
N VAL A 149 -19.94 7.99 -0.88
CA VAL A 149 -18.59 7.57 -1.24
C VAL A 149 -17.57 8.58 -0.70
N TYR A 150 -16.62 8.06 0.07
CA TYR A 150 -15.52 8.81 0.65
C TYR A 150 -14.21 8.34 0.03
N ALA A 151 -13.23 9.24 -0.07
CA ALA A 151 -11.85 8.90 -0.39
C ALA A 151 -10.91 9.46 0.67
N ARG A 152 -9.88 8.69 1.00
CA ARG A 152 -8.90 9.05 2.02
C ARG A 152 -7.49 8.71 1.55
N TYR A 153 -6.58 9.65 1.76
CA TYR A 153 -5.14 9.38 1.67
C TYR A 153 -4.67 8.57 2.88
N ILE A 154 -3.91 7.51 2.66
CA ILE A 154 -3.37 6.69 3.75
C ILE A 154 -2.38 7.53 4.57
N GLY A 155 -2.74 7.81 5.82
CA GLY A 155 -2.00 8.74 6.69
C GLY A 155 -2.35 10.21 6.52
N GLY A 156 -3.30 10.54 5.64
CA GLY A 156 -3.76 11.91 5.35
C GLY A 156 -5.24 12.17 5.67
N PRO A 157 -5.76 13.34 5.26
CA PRO A 157 -7.14 13.75 5.51
C PRO A 157 -8.14 12.89 4.71
N ILE A 158 -9.37 12.81 5.22
CA ILE A 158 -10.53 12.18 4.57
C ILE A 158 -11.37 13.23 3.84
N GLY A 159 -11.92 12.87 2.68
CA GLY A 159 -12.81 13.73 1.88
C GLY A 159 -14.02 12.97 1.32
N LEU A 160 -15.12 13.69 1.10
CA LEU A 160 -16.34 13.21 0.47
C LEU A 160 -16.22 13.36 -1.05
N VAL A 161 -16.47 12.29 -1.80
CA VAL A 161 -16.34 12.25 -3.28
C VAL A 161 -17.71 12.28 -3.96
N SER A 162 -18.73 11.65 -3.37
CA SER A 162 -20.09 11.66 -3.93
C SER A 162 -20.75 13.02 -3.71
N ARG A 163 -20.48 14.00 -4.57
CA ARG A 163 -21.12 15.33 -4.55
C ARG A 163 -21.86 15.60 -5.86
N THR A 164 -22.97 16.31 -5.79
CA THR A 164 -23.67 16.83 -6.96
C THR A 164 -23.00 18.10 -7.49
N PHE A 165 -23.41 18.57 -8.68
CA PHE A 165 -22.96 19.86 -9.20
C PHE A 165 -23.30 20.97 -8.19
N GLY A 166 -22.30 21.75 -7.76
CA GLY A 166 -22.46 22.76 -6.71
C GLY A 166 -22.07 22.30 -5.29
N ASN A 167 -21.36 21.17 -5.15
CA ASN A 167 -20.82 20.65 -3.89
C ASN A 167 -21.87 20.22 -2.83
N GLN A 168 -23.11 19.95 -3.24
CA GLN A 168 -24.12 19.45 -2.31
C GLN A 168 -24.04 17.91 -2.14
N PRO A 169 -24.45 17.38 -0.99
CA PRO A 169 -24.65 15.94 -0.81
C PRO A 169 -25.66 15.40 -1.84
N PRO A 170 -25.50 14.15 -2.32
CA PRO A 170 -26.48 13.51 -3.20
C PRO A 170 -27.79 13.25 -2.46
N ASP A 171 -28.90 13.22 -3.18
CA ASP A 171 -30.25 12.90 -2.67
C ASP A 171 -30.57 11.39 -2.75
N GLY A 172 -29.55 10.56 -3.00
CA GLY A 172 -29.64 9.11 -3.08
C GLY A 172 -28.33 8.40 -2.74
N ASP A 173 -28.38 7.06 -2.63
CA ASP A 173 -27.21 6.24 -2.31
C ASP A 173 -26.13 6.31 -3.40
N SER A 174 -24.88 6.52 -2.98
CA SER A 174 -23.67 6.30 -3.78
C SER A 174 -22.92 5.08 -3.25
N SER A 175 -22.54 4.15 -4.13
CA SER A 175 -21.90 2.90 -3.71
C SER A 175 -20.92 2.37 -4.76
N GLN A 176 -20.15 1.34 -4.38
CA GLN A 176 -19.18 0.63 -5.23
C GLN A 176 -18.09 1.55 -5.84
N PRO A 177 -17.33 2.27 -5.00
CA PRO A 177 -16.25 3.09 -5.53
C PRO A 177 -15.17 2.24 -6.19
N ALA A 178 -14.57 2.79 -7.24
CA ALA A 178 -13.36 2.27 -7.85
C ALA A 178 -12.33 3.41 -7.96
N VAL A 179 -11.09 3.13 -7.57
CA VAL A 179 -9.95 4.06 -7.73
C VAL A 179 -9.06 3.54 -8.84
N SER A 180 -8.66 4.41 -9.77
CA SER A 180 -7.73 4.04 -10.85
C SER A 180 -6.31 3.80 -10.31
N ALA A 181 -5.46 3.19 -11.13
CA ALA A 181 -4.10 2.82 -10.71
C ALA A 181 -3.26 4.01 -10.19
N ASN A 182 -3.53 5.20 -10.72
CA ASN A 182 -2.81 6.45 -10.44
C ASN A 182 -3.47 7.36 -9.38
N GLY A 183 -4.57 6.93 -8.76
CA GLY A 183 -5.29 7.74 -7.76
C GLY A 183 -6.39 8.58 -8.39
#